data_AF-A0A2M6ZXX6-F1
#
_entry.id   AF-A0A2M6ZXX6-F1
#
_cell.length_a   1.000
_cell.length_b   1.000
_cell.length_c   1.000
_cell.angle_alpha   90.00
_cell.angle_beta   90.00
_cell.angle_gamma   90.00
#
_symmetry.space_group_name_H-M   'P 1'
#
loop_
_entity.id
_entity.type
_entity.pdbx_description
1 polymer ?
#
loop_
_entity_poly.entity_id
_entity_poly.type
_entity_poly.pdbx_seq_one_letter_code
_entity_poly.pdbx_strand_id
1 'polypeptide(L)'
;MFEIAIPIALILLLAFGIHEYRGGKGIMGIIKMIYVLTITAFLIMLVAFGILAFYEPPEYPRHGGTPPLVRSVPVVEVPVKGTPEYEAWQEQQEEWEAWEEENRKRQEVYEEERKTYRRNVFFIAYPFGLLFTILGLQLRPRLDILRPGLLLGGLGTSIYAIAQSDLANEVRFGGVAVGLAVLIYVGYRMLLERQPVVETDSPDNES
;
A
#
# COMPACT_ATOMS: atom_id res chain seq x y z
N MET A 1 7.95 5.85 8.03
CA MET A 1 8.11 5.67 6.57
C MET A 1 6.82 5.88 5.76
N PHE A 2 5.63 5.52 6.28
CA PHE A 2 4.35 5.79 5.60
C PHE A 2 4.03 7.28 5.39
N GLU A 3 4.47 8.17 6.28
CA GLU A 3 4.28 9.62 6.15
C GLU A 3 4.95 10.23 4.90
N ILE A 4 5.98 9.58 4.34
CA ILE A 4 6.74 10.11 3.19
C ILE A 4 6.29 9.47 1.87
N ALA A 5 5.81 8.22 1.90
CA ALA A 5 5.38 7.50 0.70
C ALA A 5 4.10 8.09 0.09
N ILE A 6 3.15 8.51 0.93
CA ILE A 6 1.89 9.11 0.50
C ILE A 6 2.12 10.43 -0.27
N PRO A 7 2.86 11.42 0.26
CA PRO A 7 3.08 12.67 -0.48
C PRO A 7 3.88 12.45 -1.77
N ILE A 8 4.85 11.54 -1.81
CA ILE A 8 5.60 11.23 -3.04
C ILE A 8 4.67 10.64 -4.12
N ALA A 9 3.83 9.67 -3.76
CA ALA A 9 2.86 9.10 -4.69
C ALA A 9 1.88 10.16 -5.20
N LEU A 10 1.44 11.08 -4.33
CA LEU A 10 0.57 12.19 -4.69
C LEU A 10 1.27 13.18 -5.64
N ILE A 11 2.53 13.51 -5.38
CA ILE A 11 3.34 14.40 -6.21
C ILE A 11 3.57 13.78 -7.59
N LEU A 12 3.86 12.47 -7.66
CA LEU A 12 4.03 11.76 -8.94
C LEU A 12 2.72 11.69 -9.74
N LEU A 13 1.58 11.46 -9.07
CA LEU A 13 0.26 11.51 -9.71
C LEU A 13 -0.08 12.91 -10.25
N LEU A 14 0.25 13.96 -9.48
CA LEU A 14 0.07 15.34 -9.92
C LEU A 14 1.00 15.69 -11.10
N ALA A 15 2.27 15.31 -11.03
CA ALA A 15 3.24 15.57 -12.10
C ALA A 15 2.85 14.84 -13.40
N PHE A 16 2.39 13.59 -13.30
CA PHE A 16 1.90 12.83 -14.44
C PHE A 16 0.63 13.46 -15.04
N GLY A 17 -0.33 13.87 -14.20
CA GLY A 17 -1.54 14.58 -14.65
C GLY A 17 -1.22 15.89 -15.38
N ILE A 18 -0.23 16.64 -14.89
CA ILE A 18 0.22 17.91 -15.51
C ILE A 18 0.96 17.64 -16.83
N HIS A 19 1.73 16.57 -16.95
CA HIS A 19 2.45 16.22 -18.17
C HIS A 19 1.49 15.84 -19.31
N GLU A 20 0.49 15.00 -19.02
CA GLU A 20 -0.51 14.58 -20.02
C GLU A 20 -1.39 15.75 -20.49
N TYR A 21 -1.59 16.75 -19.62
CA TYR A 21 -2.38 17.95 -19.90
C TYR A 21 -1.77 18.85 -21.00
N ARG A 22 -0.48 18.70 -21.31
CA ARG A 22 0.23 19.60 -22.25
C ARG A 22 -0.23 19.48 -23.71
N GLY A 23 -1.05 18.49 -24.05
CA GLY A 23 -1.55 18.25 -25.42
C GLY A 23 -2.93 18.85 -25.76
N GLY A 24 -3.75 19.26 -24.79
CA GLY A 24 -5.16 19.64 -25.02
C GLY A 24 -5.46 21.11 -24.71
N LYS A 25 -5.54 21.95 -25.74
CA LYS A 25 -5.78 23.40 -25.62
C LYS A 25 -7.26 23.71 -25.23
N GLY A 26 -7.61 23.68 -23.94
CA GLY A 26 -8.87 24.28 -23.43
C GLY A 26 -9.46 23.69 -22.14
N ILE A 27 -10.49 24.35 -21.59
CA ILE A 27 -11.24 23.97 -20.37
C ILE A 27 -11.67 22.49 -20.36
N MET A 28 -12.00 21.94 -21.53
CA MET A 28 -12.39 20.54 -21.69
C MET A 28 -11.28 19.55 -21.28
N GLY A 29 -10.00 19.90 -21.48
CA GLY A 29 -8.87 19.08 -21.03
C GLY A 29 -8.77 19.04 -19.49
N ILE A 30 -9.05 20.15 -18.83
CA ILE A 30 -8.98 20.27 -17.35
C ILE A 30 -10.06 19.38 -16.74
N ILE A 31 -11.27 19.45 -17.29
CA ILE A 31 -12.40 18.64 -16.84
C ILE A 31 -12.05 17.15 -16.95
N LYS A 32 -11.52 16.70 -18.11
CA LYS A 32 -11.10 15.30 -18.29
C LYS A 32 -10.07 14.88 -17.25
N MET A 33 -9.04 15.70 -17.02
CA MET A 33 -8.00 15.42 -16.02
C MET A 33 -8.59 15.28 -14.61
N ILE A 34 -9.47 16.20 -14.19
CA ILE A 34 -10.14 16.11 -12.88
C ILE A 34 -10.89 14.79 -12.76
N TYR A 35 -11.68 14.40 -13.77
CA TYR A 35 -12.39 13.12 -13.75
C TYR A 35 -11.45 11.92 -13.63
N VAL A 36 -10.34 11.91 -14.37
CA VAL A 36 -9.33 10.83 -14.29
C VAL A 36 -8.76 10.72 -12.87
N LEU A 37 -8.39 11.84 -12.26
CA LEU A 37 -7.87 11.89 -10.90
C LEU A 37 -8.92 11.46 -9.88
N THR A 38 -10.17 11.91 -10.03
CA THR A 38 -11.29 11.51 -9.18
C THR A 38 -11.51 10.00 -9.26
N ILE A 39 -11.62 9.42 -10.45
CA ILE A 39 -11.78 7.97 -10.65
C ILE A 39 -10.62 7.20 -10.02
N THR A 40 -9.39 7.66 -10.24
CA THR A 40 -8.17 7.08 -9.66
C THR A 40 -8.26 7.04 -8.13
N ALA A 41 -8.57 8.18 -7.50
CA ALA A 41 -8.66 8.31 -6.05
C ALA A 41 -9.78 7.41 -5.49
N PHE A 42 -10.97 7.42 -6.10
CA PHE A 42 -12.08 6.58 -5.68
C PHE A 42 -11.78 5.09 -5.81
N LEU A 43 -11.06 4.64 -6.83
CA LEU A 43 -10.67 3.23 -6.96
C LEU A 43 -9.69 2.80 -5.86
N ILE A 44 -8.70 3.63 -5.54
CA ILE A 44 -7.74 3.35 -4.47
C ILE A 44 -8.49 3.29 -3.13
N MET A 45 -9.35 4.29 -2.86
CA MET A 45 -10.17 4.33 -1.64
C MET A 45 -11.15 3.16 -1.55
N LEU A 46 -11.78 2.77 -2.66
CA LEU A 46 -12.70 1.63 -2.71
C LEU A 46 -12.02 0.35 -2.24
N VAL A 47 -10.80 0.07 -2.71
CA VAL A 47 -10.05 -1.11 -2.28
C VAL A 47 -9.58 -0.98 -0.83
N ALA A 48 -9.02 0.17 -0.46
CA ALA A 48 -8.52 0.40 0.89
C ALA A 48 -9.63 0.28 1.96
N PHE A 49 -10.77 0.92 1.72
CA PHE A 49 -11.94 0.84 2.61
C PHE A 49 -12.66 -0.49 2.49
N GLY A 50 -12.69 -1.11 1.31
CA GLY A 50 -13.20 -2.47 1.17
C GLY A 50 -12.44 -3.45 2.06
N ILE A 51 -11.11 -3.35 2.07
CA ILE A 51 -10.27 -4.17 2.96
C ILE A 51 -10.59 -3.85 4.42
N LEU A 52 -10.62 -2.59 4.82
CA LEU A 52 -10.94 -2.22 6.21
C LEU A 52 -12.35 -2.66 6.66
N ALA A 53 -13.30 -2.76 5.73
CA ALA A 53 -14.66 -3.20 6.03
C ALA A 53 -14.77 -4.72 6.22
N PHE A 54 -13.91 -5.52 5.57
CA PHE A 54 -13.94 -6.98 5.63
C PHE A 54 -12.81 -7.60 6.44
N TYR A 55 -11.75 -6.84 6.75
CA TYR A 55 -10.58 -7.24 7.49
C TYR A 55 -10.24 -6.15 8.50
N GLU A 56 -10.57 -6.42 9.76
CA GLU A 56 -10.24 -5.51 10.86
C GLU A 56 -8.72 -5.54 11.13
N PRO A 57 -8.08 -4.37 11.24
CA PRO A 57 -6.68 -4.32 11.64
C PRO A 57 -6.54 -4.75 13.10
N PRO A 58 -5.45 -5.46 13.48
CA PRO A 58 -5.22 -5.79 14.87
C PRO A 58 -5.09 -4.50 15.68
N GLU A 59 -5.71 -4.49 16.86
CA GLU A 59 -5.64 -3.36 17.78
C GLU A 59 -4.25 -3.28 18.38
N TYR A 60 -3.67 -2.07 18.42
CA TYR A 60 -2.41 -1.87 19.10
C TYR A 60 -2.62 -2.23 20.59
N PRO A 61 -1.78 -3.09 21.19
CA PRO A 61 -1.95 -3.48 22.57
C PRO A 61 -1.86 -2.22 23.41
N ARG A 62 -2.99 -1.82 23.98
CA ARG A 62 -2.99 -0.79 25.02
C ARG A 62 -2.11 -1.35 26.13
N HIS A 63 -1.10 -0.58 26.54
CA HIS A 63 -0.21 -0.98 27.62
C HIS A 63 -1.07 -1.50 28.78
N GLY A 64 -0.74 -2.70 29.25
CA GLY A 64 -1.57 -3.44 30.20
C GLY A 64 -1.66 -2.68 31.52
N GLY A 65 -2.78 -2.01 31.73
CA GLY A 65 -3.01 -1.23 32.95
C GLY A 65 -2.10 -0.02 33.08
N THR A 66 -2.25 0.69 34.20
CA THR A 66 -1.20 1.60 34.66
C THR A 66 0.02 0.77 35.01
N PRO A 67 1.24 1.17 34.60
CA PRO A 67 2.45 0.54 35.13
C PRO A 67 2.36 0.48 36.66
N PRO A 68 2.95 -0.56 37.30
CA PRO A 68 3.02 -0.62 38.75
C PRO A 68 3.42 0.77 39.25
N LEU A 69 2.65 1.34 40.18
CA LEU A 69 2.97 2.67 40.67
C LEU A 69 4.41 2.59 41.15
N VAL A 70 5.30 3.30 40.45
CA VAL A 70 6.61 3.60 40.97
C VAL A 70 6.27 4.47 42.17
N ARG A 71 6.10 3.86 43.35
CA ARG A 71 6.22 4.58 44.60
C ARG A 71 7.48 5.37 44.37
N SER A 72 7.38 6.69 44.41
CA SER A 72 8.50 7.59 44.30
C SER A 72 9.39 7.35 45.52
N VAL A 73 10.03 6.19 45.57
CA VAL A 73 11.34 6.04 46.14
C VAL A 73 12.10 7.12 45.38
N PRO A 74 12.71 8.09 46.07
CA PRO A 74 13.65 8.99 45.41
C PRO A 74 14.64 8.13 44.61
N VAL A 75 15.46 8.72 43.74
CA VAL A 75 16.61 8.00 43.19
C VAL A 75 17.55 7.67 44.37
N VAL A 76 17.21 6.65 45.14
CA VAL A 76 17.85 6.19 46.37
C VAL A 76 18.55 4.92 45.97
N GLU A 77 19.85 4.94 46.25
CA GLU A 77 20.75 3.79 46.25
C GLU A 77 20.01 2.49 46.62
N VAL A 78 20.31 1.40 45.91
CA VAL A 78 19.73 0.09 46.17
C VAL A 78 19.80 -0.20 47.68
N PRO A 79 18.66 -0.45 48.37
CA PRO A 79 18.64 -0.61 49.83
C PRO A 79 19.57 -1.73 50.30
N VAL A 80 20.08 -1.63 51.52
CA VAL A 80 21.01 -2.62 52.08
C VAL A 80 20.31 -3.97 52.22
N LYS A 81 20.90 -5.03 51.66
CA LYS A 81 20.34 -6.39 51.72
C LYS A 81 20.04 -6.83 53.16
N GLY A 82 18.83 -7.33 53.38
CA GLY A 82 18.36 -7.80 54.69
C GLY A 82 17.62 -6.74 55.51
N THR A 83 17.43 -5.53 55.00
CA THR A 83 16.48 -4.58 55.58
C THR A 83 15.07 -4.83 55.02
N PRO A 84 13.99 -4.48 55.76
CA PRO A 84 12.63 -4.52 55.23
C PRO A 84 12.43 -3.67 53.96
N GLU A 85 13.23 -2.60 53.80
CA GLU A 85 13.24 -1.77 52.61
C GLU A 85 13.78 -2.52 51.38
N TYR A 86 14.76 -3.42 51.58
CA TYR A 86 15.27 -4.26 50.50
C TYR A 86 14.26 -5.29 50.03
N GLU A 87 13.51 -5.91 50.95
CA GLU A 87 12.43 -6.84 50.60
C GLU A 87 11.33 -6.13 49.78
N ALA A 88 10.90 -4.95 50.21
CA ALA A 88 9.89 -4.16 49.46
C ALA A 88 10.40 -3.68 48.09
N TRP A 89 11.68 -3.33 47.97
CA TRP A 89 12.30 -2.99 46.69
C TRP A 89 12.37 -4.21 45.77
N GLN A 90 12.72 -5.38 46.31
CA GLN A 90 12.78 -6.63 45.54
C GLN A 90 11.39 -7.03 45.01
N GLU A 91 10.36 -6.98 45.85
CA GLU A 91 8.97 -7.24 45.43
C GLU A 91 8.55 -6.29 44.30
N GLN A 92 8.89 -5.00 44.40
CA GLN A 92 8.59 -4.02 43.34
C GLN A 92 9.33 -4.32 42.03
N GLN A 93 10.58 -4.77 42.10
CA GLN A 93 11.33 -5.19 40.89
C GLN A 93 10.71 -6.43 40.26
N GLU A 94 10.35 -7.44 41.06
CA GLU A 94 9.69 -8.65 40.55
C GLU A 94 8.34 -8.33 39.89
N GLU A 95 7.54 -7.43 40.48
CA GLU A 95 6.30 -6.93 39.85
C GLU A 95 6.58 -6.19 38.53
N TRP A 96 7.63 -5.37 38.49
CA TRP A 96 8.00 -4.61 37.30
C TRP A 96 8.48 -5.52 36.16
N GLU A 97 9.36 -6.49 36.46
CA GLU A 97 9.83 -7.48 35.50
C GLU A 97 8.68 -8.34 34.95
N ALA A 98 7.75 -8.75 35.82
CA ALA A 98 6.56 -9.50 35.41
C ALA A 98 5.66 -8.66 34.48
N TRP A 99 5.46 -7.38 34.79
CA TRP A 99 4.69 -6.45 33.96
C TRP A 99 5.37 -6.22 32.60
N GLU A 100 6.68 -6.02 32.56
CA GLU A 100 7.44 -5.87 31.31
C GLU A 100 7.38 -7.14 30.45
N GLU A 101 7.53 -8.32 31.07
CA GLU A 101 7.41 -9.59 30.37
C GLU A 101 6.01 -9.78 29.77
N GLU A 102 4.96 -9.44 30.51
CA GLU A 102 3.59 -9.50 30.00
C GLU A 102 3.38 -8.55 28.82
N ASN A 103 3.83 -7.29 28.91
CA ASN A 103 3.71 -6.33 27.82
C ASN A 103 4.55 -6.75 26.61
N ARG A 104 5.74 -7.33 26.82
CA ARG A 104 6.57 -7.90 25.75
C ARG A 104 5.82 -9.01 25.01
N LYS A 105 5.22 -9.96 25.73
CA LYS A 105 4.41 -11.03 25.13
C LYS A 105 3.23 -10.49 24.33
N ARG A 106 2.51 -9.50 24.86
CA ARG A 106 1.41 -8.84 24.13
C ARG A 106 1.89 -8.16 22.86
N GLN A 107 3.05 -7.52 22.91
CA GLN A 107 3.66 -6.88 21.75
C GLN A 107 4.08 -7.90 20.69
N GLU A 108 4.66 -9.04 21.09
CA GLU A 108 5.01 -10.14 20.18
C GLU A 108 3.78 -10.70 19.45
N VAL A 109 2.70 -10.98 20.19
CA VAL A 109 1.43 -11.44 19.61
C VAL A 109 0.87 -10.41 18.63
N TYR A 110 0.85 -9.13 19.01
CA TYR A 110 0.40 -8.06 18.12
C TYR A 110 1.24 -7.98 16.84
N GLU A 111 2.56 -8.13 16.93
CA GLU A 111 3.45 -8.11 15.78
C GLU A 111 3.19 -9.28 14.83
N GLU A 112 2.92 -10.47 15.36
CA GLU A 112 2.56 -11.65 14.56
C GLU A 112 1.21 -11.48 13.86
N GLU A 113 0.19 -11.01 14.59
CA GLU A 113 -1.12 -10.70 14.03
C GLU A 113 -1.03 -9.61 12.95
N ARG A 114 -0.24 -8.57 13.19
CA ARG A 114 0.00 -7.47 12.24
C ARG A 114 0.72 -7.94 10.99
N LYS A 115 1.71 -8.83 11.10
CA LYS A 115 2.37 -9.47 9.94
C LYS A 115 1.37 -10.27 9.12
N THR A 116 0.53 -11.08 9.78
CA THR A 116 -0.50 -11.88 9.12
C THR A 116 -1.55 -11.02 8.42
N TYR A 117 -2.06 -10.00 9.10
CA TYR A 117 -2.99 -9.02 8.56
C TYR A 117 -2.41 -8.36 7.30
N ARG A 118 -1.19 -7.81 7.37
CA ARG A 118 -0.55 -7.12 6.23
C ARG A 118 -0.32 -8.04 5.02
N ARG A 119 0.04 -9.30 5.27
CA ARG A 119 0.15 -10.31 4.22
C ARG A 119 -1.19 -10.56 3.54
N ASN A 120 -2.27 -10.67 4.30
CA ASN A 120 -3.62 -10.87 3.74
C ASN A 120 -4.07 -9.64 2.94
N VAL A 121 -3.84 -8.43 3.47
CA VAL A 121 -4.10 -7.16 2.76
C VAL A 121 -3.38 -7.14 1.41
N PHE A 122 -2.11 -7.56 1.35
CA PHE A 122 -1.37 -7.66 0.10
C PHE A 122 -2.04 -8.64 -0.87
N PHE A 123 -2.38 -9.85 -0.42
CA PHE A 123 -3.00 -10.88 -1.26
C PHE A 123 -4.39 -10.50 -1.78
N ILE A 124 -5.09 -9.57 -1.11
CA ILE A 124 -6.37 -9.04 -1.59
C ILE A 124 -6.12 -7.83 -2.51
N ALA A 125 -5.43 -6.81 -2.02
CA ALA A 125 -5.26 -5.54 -2.74
C ALA A 125 -4.52 -5.70 -4.07
N TYR A 126 -3.47 -6.53 -4.10
CA TYR A 126 -2.60 -6.65 -5.26
C TYR A 126 -3.32 -7.26 -6.49
N PRO A 127 -4.06 -8.39 -6.38
CA PRO A 127 -4.89 -8.87 -7.48
C PRO A 127 -5.95 -7.88 -7.97
N PHE A 128 -6.59 -7.11 -7.08
CA PHE A 128 -7.53 -6.06 -7.48
C PHE A 128 -6.83 -4.94 -8.25
N GLY A 129 -5.67 -4.48 -7.78
CA GLY A 129 -4.87 -3.49 -8.50
C GLY A 129 -4.51 -3.97 -9.90
N LEU A 130 -4.01 -5.20 -10.01
CA LEU A 130 -3.66 -5.82 -11.29
C LEU A 130 -4.87 -5.98 -12.21
N LEU A 131 -6.01 -6.41 -11.67
CA LEU A 131 -7.26 -6.55 -12.40
C LEU A 131 -7.70 -5.21 -12.99
N PHE A 132 -7.68 -4.13 -12.20
CA PHE A 132 -8.02 -2.79 -12.69
C PHE A 132 -7.03 -2.30 -13.75
N THR A 133 -5.73 -2.57 -13.59
CA THR A 133 -4.74 -2.25 -14.63
C THR A 133 -5.04 -2.99 -15.94
N ILE A 134 -5.33 -4.29 -15.89
CA ILE A 134 -5.65 -5.09 -17.08
C ILE A 134 -6.93 -4.58 -17.74
N LEU A 135 -7.99 -4.35 -16.96
CA LEU A 135 -9.24 -3.79 -17.47
C LEU A 135 -9.00 -2.43 -18.12
N GLY A 136 -8.23 -1.55 -17.47
CA GLY A 136 -7.85 -0.25 -18.00
C GLY A 136 -7.09 -0.36 -19.33
N LEU A 137 -6.28 -1.40 -19.55
CA LEU A 137 -5.60 -1.60 -20.82
C LEU A 137 -6.56 -2.09 -21.91
N GLN A 138 -7.51 -2.96 -21.57
CA GLN A 138 -8.44 -3.60 -22.51
C GLN A 138 -9.68 -2.74 -22.86
N LEU A 139 -9.97 -1.69 -22.09
CA LEU A 139 -11.11 -0.82 -22.35
C LEU A 139 -11.04 -0.19 -23.76
N ARG A 140 -12.19 -0.15 -24.45
CA ARG A 140 -12.29 0.40 -25.81
C ARG A 140 -11.95 1.90 -25.83
N PRO A 141 -11.41 2.43 -26.96
CA PRO A 141 -11.08 3.85 -27.10
C PRO A 141 -12.23 4.83 -26.85
N ARG A 142 -13.49 4.39 -26.94
CA ARG A 142 -14.65 5.26 -26.68
C ARG A 142 -14.75 5.76 -25.23
N LEU A 143 -13.95 5.20 -24.32
CA LEU A 143 -13.93 5.54 -22.90
C LEU A 143 -12.65 6.31 -22.54
N ASP A 144 -12.39 7.41 -23.25
CA ASP A 144 -11.18 8.26 -23.13
C ASP A 144 -10.81 8.65 -21.69
N ILE A 145 -11.81 8.76 -20.79
CA ILE A 145 -11.62 9.18 -19.40
C ILE A 145 -11.48 7.98 -18.44
N LEU A 146 -12.32 6.94 -18.62
CA LEU A 146 -12.29 5.77 -17.72
C LEU A 146 -11.00 4.97 -17.89
N ARG A 147 -10.47 4.91 -19.12
CA ARG A 147 -9.26 4.15 -19.43
C ARG A 147 -8.04 4.60 -18.58
N PRO A 148 -7.59 5.86 -18.66
CA PRO A 148 -6.48 6.33 -17.82
C PRO A 148 -6.82 6.32 -16.33
N GLY A 149 -8.06 6.59 -15.94
CA GLY A 149 -8.47 6.55 -14.51
C GLY A 149 -8.37 5.15 -13.91
N LEU A 150 -8.79 4.12 -14.65
CA LEU A 150 -8.73 2.72 -14.22
C LEU A 150 -7.29 2.20 -14.24
N LEU A 151 -6.47 2.64 -15.21
CA LEU A 151 -5.05 2.34 -15.25
C LEU A 151 -4.29 2.90 -14.05
N LEU A 152 -4.44 4.20 -13.80
CA LEU A 152 -3.80 4.89 -12.69
C LEU A 152 -4.34 4.38 -11.35
N GLY A 153 -5.64 4.12 -11.25
CA GLY A 153 -6.27 3.51 -10.07
C GLY A 153 -5.68 2.14 -9.78
N GLY A 154 -5.64 1.23 -10.76
CA GLY A 154 -5.07 -0.10 -10.60
C GLY A 154 -3.58 -0.09 -10.25
N LEU A 155 -2.81 0.80 -10.89
CA LEU A 155 -1.40 1.01 -10.55
C LEU A 155 -1.23 1.54 -9.14
N GLY A 156 -2.01 2.55 -8.74
CA GLY A 156 -2.00 3.12 -7.40
C GLY A 156 -2.36 2.10 -6.33
N THR A 157 -3.38 1.26 -6.57
CA THR A 157 -3.74 0.15 -5.68
C THR A 157 -2.63 -0.90 -5.59
N SER A 158 -1.96 -1.21 -6.69
CA SER A 158 -0.83 -2.15 -6.70
C SER A 158 0.36 -1.62 -5.90
N ILE A 159 0.67 -0.33 -6.06
CA ILE A 159 1.70 0.36 -5.27
C ILE A 159 1.32 0.37 -3.78
N TYR A 160 0.06 0.68 -3.45
CA TYR A 160 -0.45 0.62 -2.08
C TYR A 160 -0.25 -0.76 -1.45
N ALA A 161 -0.51 -1.83 -2.19
CA ALA A 161 -0.30 -3.19 -1.72
C ALA A 161 1.20 -3.47 -1.44
N ILE A 162 2.10 -3.09 -2.36
CA ILE A 162 3.55 -3.33 -2.23
C ILE A 162 4.19 -2.45 -1.13
N ALA A 163 3.69 -1.22 -0.93
CA ALA A 163 4.26 -0.24 -0.01
C ALA A 163 4.09 -0.57 1.47
N GLN A 164 3.36 -1.63 1.83
CA GLN A 164 3.19 -2.09 3.20
C GLN A 164 4.53 -2.44 3.85
N SER A 165 4.94 -1.70 4.89
CA SER A 165 6.31 -1.68 5.45
C SER A 165 6.81 -2.98 6.09
N ASP A 166 5.92 -3.92 6.41
CA ASP A 166 6.30 -5.17 7.11
C ASP A 166 6.12 -6.41 6.24
N LEU A 167 5.90 -6.22 4.93
CA LEU A 167 5.91 -7.32 3.97
C LEU A 167 7.35 -7.84 3.79
N ALA A 168 7.50 -9.16 3.74
CA ALA A 168 8.78 -9.80 3.44
C ALA A 168 9.33 -9.30 2.08
N ASN A 169 10.63 -9.04 2.02
CA ASN A 169 11.26 -8.43 0.83
C ASN A 169 11.08 -9.30 -0.42
N GLU A 170 11.05 -10.63 -0.24
CA GLU A 170 10.81 -11.64 -1.26
C GLU A 170 9.41 -11.48 -1.88
N VAL A 171 8.39 -11.23 -1.04
CA VAL A 171 7.01 -11.03 -1.50
C VAL A 171 6.87 -9.70 -2.25
N ARG A 172 7.53 -8.64 -1.78
CA ARG A 172 7.55 -7.35 -2.49
C ARG A 172 8.21 -7.48 -3.85
N PHE A 173 9.38 -8.12 -3.90
CA PHE A 173 10.09 -8.36 -5.14
C PHE A 173 9.25 -9.20 -6.11
N GLY A 174 8.64 -10.29 -5.61
CA GLY A 174 7.72 -11.12 -6.39
C GLY A 174 6.54 -10.32 -6.95
N GLY A 175 5.91 -9.47 -6.13
CA GLY A 175 4.83 -8.58 -6.57
C GLY A 175 5.28 -7.59 -7.64
N VAL A 176 6.45 -6.97 -7.51
CA VAL A 176 6.97 -6.06 -8.54
C VAL A 176 7.29 -6.84 -9.83
N ALA A 177 7.93 -8.01 -9.72
CA ALA A 177 8.27 -8.86 -10.86
C ALA A 177 7.04 -9.33 -11.64
N VAL A 178 6.00 -9.81 -10.94
CA VAL A 178 4.73 -10.21 -11.57
C VAL A 178 4.04 -9.02 -12.24
N GLY A 179 4.01 -7.86 -11.57
CA GLY A 179 3.39 -6.65 -12.11
C GLY A 179 4.08 -6.20 -13.40
N LEU A 180 5.42 -6.23 -13.40
CA LEU A 180 6.23 -5.93 -14.56
C LEU A 180 6.01 -6.95 -15.70
N ALA A 181 5.97 -8.24 -15.40
CA ALA A 181 5.71 -9.28 -16.40
C ALA A 181 4.35 -9.10 -17.08
N VAL A 182 3.31 -8.76 -16.29
CA VAL A 182 1.96 -8.47 -16.82
C VAL A 182 1.98 -7.21 -17.68
N LEU A 183 2.66 -6.14 -17.25
CA LEU A 183 2.78 -4.91 -18.04
C LEU A 183 3.47 -5.17 -19.39
N ILE A 184 4.56 -5.93 -19.39
CA ILE A 184 5.27 -6.33 -20.62
C ILE A 184 4.35 -7.15 -21.53
N TYR A 185 3.67 -8.16 -20.98
CA TYR A 185 2.79 -9.04 -21.75
C TYR A 185 1.63 -8.27 -22.39
N VAL A 186 0.92 -7.44 -21.63
CA VAL A 186 -0.22 -6.67 -22.15
C VAL A 186 0.27 -5.58 -23.12
N GLY A 187 1.38 -4.91 -22.82
CA GLY A 187 2.00 -3.94 -23.71
C GLY A 187 2.39 -4.56 -25.06
N TYR A 188 3.03 -5.73 -25.03
CA TYR A 188 3.39 -6.48 -26.23
C TYR A 188 2.16 -6.85 -27.09
N ARG A 189 1.12 -7.40 -26.46
CA ARG A 189 -0.13 -7.79 -27.14
C ARG A 189 -0.81 -6.59 -27.79
N MET A 190 -0.85 -5.45 -27.10
CA MET A 190 -1.45 -4.22 -27.62
C MET A 190 -0.66 -3.63 -28.80
N LEU A 191 0.66 -3.80 -28.85
CA LEU A 191 1.49 -3.33 -29.95
C LEU A 191 1.36 -4.21 -31.20
N LEU A 192 1.27 -5.52 -31.04
CA LEU A 192 1.11 -6.45 -32.18
C LEU A 192 -0.22 -6.28 -32.92
N GLU A 193 -1.31 -5.99 -32.20
CA GLU A 193 -2.63 -5.79 -32.82
C GLU A 193 -2.73 -4.50 -33.67
N ARG A 194 -1.71 -3.63 -33.65
CA ARG A 194 -1.70 -2.37 -34.39
C ARG A 194 -0.88 -2.37 -35.68
N GLN A 195 -0.32 -3.50 -36.12
CA GLN A 195 0.39 -3.50 -37.41
C GLN A 195 -0.61 -3.31 -38.57
N PRO A 196 -0.47 -2.25 -39.39
CA PRO A 196 -1.32 -2.05 -40.55
C PRO A 196 -1.02 -3.13 -41.58
N VAL A 197 -2.06 -3.65 -42.22
CA VAL A 197 -1.93 -4.44 -43.44
C VAL A 197 -1.11 -3.60 -44.41
N VAL A 198 0.11 -4.06 -44.73
CA VAL A 198 0.91 -3.46 -45.79
C VAL A 198 0.15 -3.77 -47.07
N GLU A 199 -0.63 -2.80 -47.54
CA GLU A 199 -1.29 -2.84 -48.83
C GLU A 199 -0.16 -2.84 -49.87
N THR A 200 0.22 -4.04 -50.30
CA THR A 200 1.11 -4.22 -51.44
C THR A 200 0.32 -3.77 -52.66
N ASP A 201 0.48 -2.50 -53.03
CA ASP A 201 0.12 -2.03 -54.36
C ASP A 201 0.80 -2.94 -55.38
N SER A 202 0.02 -3.89 -55.90
CA SER A 202 0.41 -4.68 -57.05
C SER A 202 0.39 -3.73 -58.24
N PRO A 203 1.52 -3.47 -58.92
CA PRO A 203 1.52 -2.71 -60.16
C PRO A 203 0.91 -3.59 -61.25
N ASP A 204 -0.42 -3.69 -61.26
CA ASP A 204 -1.17 -4.38 -62.30
C ASP A 204 -1.24 -3.45 -63.52
N ASN A 205 -0.17 -3.54 -64.29
CA ASN A 205 -0.21 -3.81 -65.73
C ASN A 205 -0.87 -2.75 -66.62
N GLU A 206 -0.07 -1.74 -66.99
CA GLU A 206 -0.21 -1.08 -68.29
C GLU A 206 0.22 -2.07 -69.40
N SER A 207 -0.77 -2.65 -70.11
CA SER A 207 -0.57 -3.21 -71.46
C SER A 207 -1.89 -3.28 -72.21
#